data_AF-T1PGZ2-F1
#
_entry.id   AF-T1PGZ2-F1
#
_cell.length_a   1.000
_cell.length_b   1.000
_cell.length_c   1.000
_cell.angle_alpha   90.00
_cell.angle_beta   90.00
_cell.angle_gamma   90.00
#
_symmetry.space_group_name_H-M   'P 1'
#
loop_
_entity.id
_entity.type
_entity.pdbx_description
1 polymer ?
#
loop_
_entity_poly.entity_id
_entity_poly.type
_entity_poly.pdbx_seq_one_letter_code
_entity_poly.pdbx_strand_id
1 'polypeptide(L)'
;MFVVQVRDEETHKPLPGVHVGEIGKKLGMNGVNNGFLGLKNYRVPRTNMLMKNQQVLPDGTFIKSPVSQLSYFPMVYVRCMVAISNALMLAQAATVVTRYSVVRRQSPIEEGQPEPKVLEHLTQQMKVIPEIATAIAYRLAAGNLHFMYNETAEAINRKDFSRLPELHALACILKVSCSYDSTYGIERLRQGCGGHGYLTAANLGNLFAVSTAACTYEGENSVLYLQVGKILMKVWADVLEGKKLMPTMAYFTECANRPQFPQWTGTWDCLVRALQYACVGATRVAYKSYSARLKDGQSQPVAVNNTGLELTKAAELHGRVYVASNFYEEVINGPTKSERSPQFQKVLENLLELHLIQTFFRHLGDILRFLPVTENEIAALQIRLEEVLKKLRPDVVAITDGFEFHDKVLNSALGSYDGNVYERLFEAALKHPLNKKPVPDFFGKYLKPFMKENAMKSKL
;
A
#
# COMPACT_ATOMS: atom_id res chain seq x y z
N MET A 1 23.82 -16.07 -5.58
CA MET A 1 24.01 -15.25 -4.36
C MET A 1 25.29 -15.71 -3.70
N PHE A 2 26.08 -14.77 -3.18
CA PHE A 2 27.37 -15.05 -2.53
C PHE A 2 27.41 -14.35 -1.17
N VAL A 3 27.98 -15.00 -0.17
CA VAL A 3 28.34 -14.39 1.10
C VAL A 3 29.69 -13.70 0.93
N VAL A 4 29.74 -12.40 1.18
CA VAL A 4 30.96 -11.59 1.00
C VAL A 4 31.22 -10.86 2.30
N GLN A 5 32.34 -11.17 2.94
CA GLN A 5 32.82 -10.36 4.06
C GLN A 5 33.31 -9.02 3.51
N VAL A 6 32.78 -7.91 4.04
CA VAL A 6 33.08 -6.56 3.55
C VAL A 6 33.98 -5.75 4.49
N ARG A 7 34.04 -6.13 5.77
CA ARG A 7 34.83 -5.47 6.81
C ARG A 7 35.52 -6.50 7.68
N ASP A 8 36.67 -6.11 8.20
CA ASP A 8 37.38 -6.82 9.26
C ASP A 8 36.54 -6.88 10.54
N GLU A 9 36.52 -8.03 11.22
CA GLU A 9 35.62 -8.28 12.36
C GLU A 9 36.05 -7.52 13.63
N GLU A 10 37.36 -7.27 13.79
CA GLU A 10 37.92 -6.61 14.98
C GLU A 10 37.96 -5.09 14.82
N THR A 11 38.44 -4.61 13.66
CA THR A 11 38.69 -3.19 13.43
C THR A 11 37.56 -2.48 12.69
N HIS A 12 36.62 -3.24 12.13
CA HIS A 12 35.55 -2.75 11.27
C HIS A 12 36.04 -2.01 10.00
N LYS A 13 37.34 -2.05 9.69
CA LYS A 13 37.89 -1.44 8.47
C LYS A 13 37.44 -2.24 7.23
N PRO A 14 37.17 -1.58 6.08
CA PRO A 14 36.92 -2.29 4.84
C PRO A 14 38.09 -3.21 4.48
N LEU A 15 37.78 -4.42 3.98
CA LEU A 15 38.82 -5.36 3.56
C LEU A 15 39.52 -4.89 2.26
N PRO A 16 40.77 -5.32 1.99
CA PRO A 16 41.48 -4.93 0.77
C PRO A 16 40.66 -5.22 -0.50
N GLY A 17 40.49 -4.21 -1.36
CA GLY A 17 39.68 -4.30 -2.58
C GLY A 17 38.17 -4.09 -2.37
N VAL A 18 37.71 -3.87 -1.14
CA VAL A 18 36.33 -3.50 -0.81
C VAL A 18 36.21 -1.98 -0.62
N HIS A 19 35.37 -1.35 -1.43
CA HIS A 19 35.00 0.07 -1.32
C HIS A 19 33.57 0.17 -0.81
N VAL A 20 33.37 0.75 0.38
CA VAL A 20 32.05 0.91 1.00
C VAL A 20 31.90 2.30 1.61
N GLY A 21 30.69 2.84 1.58
CA GLY A 21 30.35 4.14 2.16
C GLY A 21 28.84 4.41 2.10
N GLU A 22 28.40 5.52 2.68
CA GLU A 22 26.98 5.93 2.73
C GLU A 22 26.57 6.67 1.45
N ILE A 23 25.31 6.52 1.00
CA ILE A 23 24.79 7.17 -0.22
C ILE A 23 24.20 8.58 0.01
N GLY A 24 24.02 8.99 1.26
CA GLY A 24 23.64 10.34 1.65
C GLY A 24 22.18 10.47 2.11
N LYS A 25 21.69 11.72 2.10
CA LYS A 25 20.34 12.05 2.60
C LYS A 25 19.26 11.46 1.70
N LYS A 26 18.21 10.93 2.32
CA LYS A 26 17.06 10.31 1.67
C LYS A 26 15.79 11.09 2.03
N LEU A 27 14.71 10.85 1.29
CA LEU A 27 13.40 11.45 1.59
C LEU A 27 12.91 11.06 3.00
N GLY A 28 13.10 9.80 3.36
CA GLY A 28 12.76 9.23 4.67
C GLY A 28 13.75 8.14 5.05
N MET A 29 13.48 7.42 6.14
CA MET A 29 14.34 6.33 6.64
C MET A 29 15.79 6.78 6.91
N ASN A 30 15.97 8.01 7.40
CA ASN A 30 17.29 8.60 7.62
C ASN A 30 18.12 7.91 8.73
N GLY A 31 17.50 7.05 9.54
CA GLY A 31 18.21 6.19 10.49
C GLY A 31 18.80 4.92 9.86
N VAL A 32 18.51 4.64 8.57
CA VAL A 32 19.05 3.49 7.84
C VAL A 32 20.26 3.94 7.00
N ASN A 33 21.39 3.29 7.24
CA ASN A 33 22.67 3.55 6.55
C ASN A 33 22.75 2.76 5.25
N ASN A 34 21.97 3.18 4.24
CA ASN A 34 22.03 2.60 2.92
C ASN A 34 23.37 2.96 2.26
N GLY A 35 24.22 1.97 2.05
CA GLY A 35 25.55 2.17 1.48
C GLY A 35 25.69 1.81 0.00
N PHE A 36 26.81 2.22 -0.58
CA PHE A 36 27.32 1.66 -1.84
C PHE A 36 28.36 0.56 -1.54
N LEU A 37 28.54 -0.36 -2.49
CA LEU A 37 29.56 -1.39 -2.45
C LEU A 37 30.25 -1.50 -3.82
N GLY A 38 31.56 -1.31 -3.84
CA GLY A 38 32.44 -1.60 -4.97
C GLY A 38 33.43 -2.70 -4.60
N LEU A 39 33.56 -3.71 -5.47
CA LEU A 39 34.49 -4.82 -5.29
C LEU A 39 35.52 -4.82 -6.43
N LYS A 40 36.79 -4.57 -6.11
CA LYS A 40 37.89 -4.55 -7.09
C LYS A 40 38.71 -5.83 -6.98
N ASN A 41 38.48 -6.78 -7.89
CA ASN A 41 39.14 -8.09 -7.92
C ASN A 41 39.10 -8.83 -6.57
N TYR A 42 38.03 -8.64 -5.79
CA TYR A 42 37.86 -9.23 -4.47
C TYR A 42 37.55 -10.73 -4.60
N ARG A 43 38.34 -11.58 -3.94
CA ARG A 43 38.23 -13.04 -4.05
C ARG A 43 37.53 -13.63 -2.82
N VAL A 44 36.57 -14.51 -3.06
CA VAL A 44 35.93 -15.33 -2.02
C VAL A 44 36.01 -16.81 -2.40
N PRO A 45 36.01 -17.74 -1.43
CA PRO A 45 35.93 -19.16 -1.70
C PRO A 45 34.68 -19.52 -2.52
N ARG A 46 34.76 -20.57 -3.35
CA ARG A 46 33.60 -21.12 -4.10
C ARG A 46 32.41 -21.41 -3.17
N THR A 47 32.70 -21.93 -1.98
CA THR A 47 31.72 -22.30 -0.95
C THR A 47 30.96 -21.12 -0.36
N ASN A 48 31.36 -19.87 -0.64
CA ASN A 48 30.58 -18.69 -0.28
C ASN A 48 29.35 -18.50 -1.17
N MET A 49 29.26 -19.18 -2.31
CA MET A 49 28.03 -19.23 -3.08
C MET A 49 26.95 -19.98 -2.29
N LEU A 50 25.74 -19.41 -2.19
CA LEU A 50 24.60 -20.09 -1.58
C LEU A 50 24.06 -21.16 -2.54
N MET A 51 24.39 -22.43 -2.27
CA MET A 51 24.23 -23.54 -3.21
C MET A 51 22.99 -24.43 -3.01
N LYS A 52 21.98 -24.00 -2.23
CA LYS A 52 20.78 -24.83 -1.93
C LYS A 52 20.04 -25.28 -3.20
N ASN A 53 19.81 -24.36 -4.15
CA ASN A 53 19.00 -24.63 -5.34
C ASN A 53 19.82 -24.73 -6.64
N GLN A 54 21.04 -24.19 -6.67
CA GLN A 54 21.91 -24.18 -7.85
C GLN A 54 23.36 -24.29 -7.37
N GLN A 55 24.22 -24.96 -8.13
CA GLN A 55 25.57 -25.29 -7.67
C GLN A 55 26.62 -24.98 -8.73
N VAL A 56 27.82 -24.63 -8.29
CA VAL A 56 29.03 -24.62 -9.12
C VAL A 56 29.96 -25.64 -8.51
N LEU A 57 30.32 -26.69 -9.24
CA LEU A 57 31.23 -27.74 -8.77
C LEU A 57 32.70 -27.27 -8.81
N PRO A 58 33.63 -27.97 -8.14
CA PRO A 58 35.06 -27.58 -8.12
C PRO A 58 35.72 -27.48 -9.50
N ASP A 59 35.24 -28.24 -10.48
CA ASP A 59 35.69 -28.24 -11.88
C ASP A 59 35.09 -27.10 -12.72
N GLY A 60 34.18 -26.31 -12.15
CA GLY A 60 33.46 -25.23 -12.84
C GLY A 60 32.10 -25.63 -13.43
N THR A 61 31.68 -26.90 -13.32
CA THR A 61 30.39 -27.37 -13.82
C THR A 61 29.23 -26.69 -13.07
N PHE A 62 28.28 -26.10 -13.81
CA PHE A 62 27.12 -25.40 -13.24
C PHE A 62 25.87 -26.29 -13.26
N ILE A 63 25.32 -26.56 -12.08
CA ILE A 63 24.04 -27.26 -11.90
C ILE A 63 22.94 -26.21 -11.72
N LYS A 64 22.04 -26.14 -12.71
CA LYS A 64 20.91 -25.21 -12.72
C LYS A 64 19.87 -25.58 -11.66
N SER A 65 19.15 -24.54 -11.19
CA SER A 65 17.96 -24.74 -10.36
C SER A 65 16.86 -25.48 -11.11
N PRO A 66 16.10 -26.37 -10.44
CA PRO A 66 14.96 -27.08 -11.07
C PRO A 66 13.91 -26.10 -11.60
N VAL A 67 13.75 -24.96 -10.91
CA VAL A 67 12.87 -23.85 -11.30
C VAL A 67 13.60 -22.54 -11.04
N SER A 68 13.57 -21.61 -12.00
CA SER A 68 14.26 -20.31 -11.88
C SER A 68 13.62 -19.43 -10.79
N GLN A 69 12.35 -19.68 -10.46
CA GLN A 69 11.57 -18.87 -9.53
C GLN A 69 12.05 -18.91 -8.08
N LEU A 70 12.77 -19.97 -7.69
CA LEU A 70 13.29 -20.11 -6.33
C LEU A 70 14.34 -19.04 -5.97
N SER A 71 15.01 -18.43 -6.95
CA SER A 71 16.02 -17.41 -6.66
C SER A 71 15.43 -16.10 -6.12
N TYR A 72 14.14 -15.83 -6.39
CA TYR A 72 13.45 -14.63 -5.94
C TYR A 72 12.39 -14.90 -4.87
N PHE A 73 12.27 -16.13 -4.36
CA PHE A 73 11.35 -16.45 -3.28
C PHE A 73 11.54 -15.58 -2.01
N PRO A 74 12.77 -15.18 -1.61
CA PRO A 74 12.94 -14.20 -0.53
C PRO A 74 12.32 -12.83 -0.85
N MET A 75 12.36 -12.38 -2.11
CA MET A 75 11.73 -11.12 -2.53
C MET A 75 10.20 -11.18 -2.39
N VAL A 76 9.60 -12.34 -2.66
CA VAL A 76 8.16 -12.58 -2.44
C VAL A 76 7.80 -12.43 -0.97
N TYR A 77 8.63 -12.95 -0.06
CA TYR A 77 8.45 -12.75 1.39
C TYR A 77 8.47 -11.26 1.76
N VAL A 78 9.48 -10.52 1.30
CA VAL A 78 9.58 -9.09 1.61
C VAL A 78 8.35 -8.34 1.08
N ARG A 79 7.86 -8.66 -0.12
CA ARG A 79 6.60 -8.07 -0.65
C ARG A 79 5.38 -8.33 0.24
N CYS A 80 5.28 -9.52 0.83
CA CYS A 80 4.23 -9.81 1.81
C CYS A 80 4.37 -8.90 3.03
N MET A 81 5.59 -8.73 3.55
CA MET A 81 5.86 -7.87 4.70
C MET A 81 5.55 -6.40 4.40
N VAL A 82 5.87 -5.92 3.19
CA VAL A 82 5.53 -4.57 2.75
C VAL A 82 4.04 -4.32 2.80
N ALA A 83 3.21 -5.25 2.33
CA ALA A 83 1.76 -5.10 2.41
C ALA A 83 1.27 -5.00 3.87
N ILE A 84 1.83 -5.81 4.78
CA ILE A 84 1.51 -5.72 6.22
C ILE A 84 1.96 -4.37 6.80
N SER A 85 3.21 -3.97 6.56
CA SER A 85 3.79 -2.74 7.11
C SER A 85 3.08 -1.48 6.61
N ASN A 86 2.77 -1.39 5.31
CA ASN A 86 2.06 -0.24 4.75
C ASN A 86 0.61 -0.14 5.26
N ALA A 87 -0.09 -1.27 5.40
CA ALA A 87 -1.41 -1.29 6.02
C ALA A 87 -1.36 -0.77 7.48
N LEU A 88 -0.36 -1.17 8.25
CA LEU A 88 -0.15 -0.68 9.61
C LEU A 88 0.19 0.82 9.65
N MET A 89 1.05 1.31 8.76
CA MET A 89 1.35 2.75 8.67
C MET A 89 0.10 3.58 8.32
N LEU A 90 -0.77 3.07 7.44
CA LEU A 90 -2.06 3.70 7.16
C LEU A 90 -2.96 3.70 8.39
N ALA A 91 -3.04 2.58 9.13
CA ALA A 91 -3.81 2.48 10.38
C ALA A 91 -3.28 3.45 11.45
N GLN A 92 -1.96 3.61 11.58
CA GLN A 92 -1.35 4.58 12.49
C GLN A 92 -1.74 6.01 12.13
N ALA A 93 -1.62 6.39 10.85
CA ALA A 93 -2.04 7.71 10.38
C ALA A 93 -3.55 7.92 10.61
N ALA A 94 -4.38 6.92 10.31
CA ALA A 94 -5.83 7.00 10.51
C ALA A 94 -6.18 7.16 12.00
N THR A 95 -5.44 6.52 12.90
CA THR A 95 -5.59 6.69 14.36
C THR A 95 -5.27 8.12 14.78
N VAL A 96 -4.13 8.65 14.33
CA VAL A 96 -3.70 10.03 14.63
C VAL A 96 -4.78 11.04 14.19
N VAL A 97 -5.25 10.91 12.96
CA VAL A 97 -6.19 11.88 12.37
C VAL A 97 -7.60 11.70 12.91
N THR A 98 -8.02 10.47 13.24
CA THR A 98 -9.30 10.21 13.91
C THR A 98 -9.35 10.89 15.28
N ARG A 99 -8.34 10.63 16.14
CA ARG A 99 -8.25 11.25 17.48
C ARG A 99 -8.20 12.78 17.39
N TYR A 100 -7.41 13.33 16.47
CA TYR A 100 -7.38 14.77 16.23
C TYR A 100 -8.75 15.32 15.79
N SER A 101 -9.45 14.61 14.89
CA SER A 101 -10.71 15.08 14.31
C SER A 101 -11.88 15.11 15.30
N VAL A 102 -11.80 14.34 16.39
CA VAL A 102 -12.80 14.35 17.48
C VAL A 102 -12.47 15.36 18.60
N VAL A 103 -11.32 16.03 18.54
CA VAL A 103 -10.90 17.09 19.48
C VAL A 103 -10.96 18.46 18.80
N ARG A 104 -10.48 18.56 17.55
CA ARG A 104 -10.45 19.81 16.80
C ARG A 104 -11.86 20.27 16.48
N ARG A 105 -12.18 21.53 16.77
CA ARG A 105 -13.40 22.23 16.36
C ARG A 105 -13.06 23.31 15.33
N GLN A 106 -13.88 23.42 14.28
CA GLN A 106 -13.74 24.48 13.28
C GLN A 106 -14.98 24.55 12.39
N SER A 107 -15.35 25.77 11.98
CA SER A 107 -16.36 26.09 10.96
C SER A 107 -17.77 25.64 11.36
N PRO A 108 -18.62 26.55 11.89
CA PRO A 108 -20.02 26.23 12.18
C PRO A 108 -20.73 25.66 10.95
N ILE A 109 -21.56 24.64 11.16
CA ILE A 109 -22.41 24.07 10.10
C ILE A 109 -23.65 24.94 9.91
N GLU A 110 -24.29 25.29 11.03
CA GLU A 110 -25.43 26.20 11.08
C GLU A 110 -24.97 27.56 11.61
N GLU A 111 -25.53 28.63 11.06
CA GLU A 111 -25.24 29.99 11.50
C GLU A 111 -25.64 30.18 12.98
N GLY A 112 -24.78 30.85 13.75
CA GLY A 112 -25.00 31.08 15.18
C GLY A 112 -24.76 29.88 16.11
N GLN A 113 -24.43 28.70 15.58
CA GLN A 113 -24.08 27.54 16.41
C GLN A 113 -22.58 27.49 16.75
N PRO A 114 -22.19 26.87 17.89
CA PRO A 114 -20.79 26.65 18.21
C PRO A 114 -20.06 25.80 17.15
N GLU A 115 -18.75 25.98 17.03
CA GLU A 115 -17.95 25.16 16.11
C GLU A 115 -18.03 23.67 16.48
N PRO A 116 -18.50 22.81 15.56
CA PRO A 116 -18.57 21.38 15.80
C PRO A 116 -17.17 20.78 15.76
N LYS A 117 -17.03 19.55 16.26
CA LYS A 117 -15.83 18.74 16.00
C LYS A 117 -15.69 18.57 14.50
N VAL A 118 -14.48 18.64 13.96
CA VAL A 118 -14.30 18.60 12.50
C VAL A 118 -14.76 17.28 11.88
N LEU A 119 -14.80 16.18 12.65
CA LEU A 119 -15.38 14.91 12.22
C LEU A 119 -16.90 14.96 11.97
N GLU A 120 -17.62 15.99 12.44
CA GLU A 120 -19.04 16.17 12.10
C GLU A 120 -19.25 16.55 10.63
N HIS A 121 -18.24 17.16 9.99
CA HIS A 121 -18.30 17.48 8.56
C HIS A 121 -18.16 16.21 7.71
N LEU A 122 -19.12 15.97 6.82
CA LEU A 122 -19.13 14.81 5.91
C LEU A 122 -17.83 14.73 5.06
N THR A 123 -17.28 15.89 4.67
CA THR A 123 -16.02 15.95 3.93
C THR A 123 -14.82 15.47 4.74
N GLN A 124 -14.82 15.65 6.06
CA GLN A 124 -13.79 15.09 6.94
C GLN A 124 -14.01 13.59 7.15
N GLN A 125 -15.26 13.14 7.30
CA GLN A 125 -15.59 11.72 7.38
C GLN A 125 -15.09 10.97 6.13
N MET A 126 -15.31 11.54 4.94
CA MET A 126 -14.81 10.98 3.68
C MET A 126 -13.28 10.94 3.54
N LYS A 127 -12.55 11.78 4.28
CA LYS A 127 -11.08 11.71 4.33
C LYS A 127 -10.57 10.64 5.29
N VAL A 128 -11.28 10.42 6.40
CA VAL A 128 -10.79 9.62 7.53
C VAL A 128 -11.32 8.19 7.48
N ILE A 129 -12.64 8.01 7.46
CA ILE A 129 -13.29 6.71 7.66
C ILE A 129 -12.93 5.70 6.55
N PRO A 130 -12.92 6.08 5.26
CA PRO A 130 -12.53 5.15 4.20
C PRO A 130 -11.08 4.63 4.33
N GLU A 131 -10.18 5.42 4.90
CA GLU A 131 -8.78 5.00 5.09
C GLU A 131 -8.64 4.01 6.25
N ILE A 132 -9.50 4.06 7.27
CA ILE A 132 -9.61 3.02 8.31
C ILE A 132 -10.03 1.69 7.66
N ALA A 133 -11.10 1.70 6.87
CA ALA A 133 -11.58 0.50 6.18
C ALA A 133 -10.52 -0.05 5.20
N THR A 134 -9.80 0.82 4.51
CA THR A 134 -8.72 0.45 3.59
C THR A 134 -7.55 -0.22 4.33
N ALA A 135 -7.13 0.31 5.49
CA ALA A 135 -6.07 -0.30 6.29
C ALA A 135 -6.44 -1.72 6.74
N ILE A 136 -7.68 -1.92 7.19
CA ILE A 136 -8.21 -3.23 7.59
C ILE A 136 -8.26 -4.19 6.39
N ALA A 137 -8.81 -3.76 5.25
CA ALA A 137 -8.90 -4.56 4.04
C ALA A 137 -7.52 -5.09 3.59
N TYR A 138 -6.51 -4.22 3.57
CA TYR A 138 -5.14 -4.64 3.24
C TYR A 138 -4.53 -5.55 4.29
N ARG A 139 -4.78 -5.31 5.59
CA ARG A 139 -4.28 -6.18 6.66
C ARG A 139 -4.82 -7.60 6.57
N LEU A 140 -6.08 -7.75 6.19
CA LEU A 140 -6.73 -9.05 5.96
C LEU A 140 -6.14 -9.75 4.73
N ALA A 141 -6.11 -9.06 3.58
CA ALA A 141 -5.53 -9.60 2.35
C ALA A 141 -4.05 -9.99 2.51
N ALA A 142 -3.26 -9.19 3.23
CA ALA A 142 -1.85 -9.49 3.51
C ALA A 142 -1.69 -10.66 4.47
N GLY A 143 -2.61 -10.85 5.42
CA GLY A 143 -2.66 -12.02 6.29
C GLY A 143 -2.87 -13.31 5.49
N ASN A 144 -3.84 -13.32 4.57
CA ASN A 144 -4.07 -14.46 3.68
C ASN A 144 -2.84 -14.73 2.79
N LEU A 145 -2.29 -13.70 2.16
CA LEU A 145 -1.09 -13.85 1.34
C LEU A 145 0.09 -14.45 2.13
N HIS A 146 0.29 -14.03 3.38
CA HIS A 146 1.32 -14.58 4.25
C HIS A 146 1.06 -16.05 4.61
N PHE A 147 -0.20 -16.44 4.82
CA PHE A 147 -0.58 -17.84 4.98
C PHE A 147 -0.24 -18.65 3.72
N MET A 148 -0.62 -18.16 2.54
CA MET A 148 -0.27 -18.80 1.26
C MET A 148 1.25 -18.90 1.04
N TYR A 149 2.03 -17.92 1.50
CA TYR A 149 3.49 -17.97 1.48
C TYR A 149 4.02 -19.15 2.30
N ASN A 150 3.52 -19.34 3.52
CA ASN A 150 3.93 -20.45 4.40
C ASN A 150 3.60 -21.81 3.78
N GLU A 151 2.37 -21.98 3.27
CA GLU A 151 1.98 -23.22 2.58
C GLU A 151 2.87 -23.50 1.36
N THR A 152 3.24 -22.46 0.61
CA THR A 152 4.13 -22.59 -0.54
C THR A 152 5.56 -22.92 -0.13
N ALA A 153 6.05 -22.36 0.98
CA ALA A 153 7.36 -22.71 1.53
C ALA A 153 7.44 -24.19 1.94
N GLU A 154 6.38 -24.73 2.55
CA GLU A 154 6.27 -26.16 2.85
C GLU A 154 6.20 -27.02 1.58
N ALA A 155 5.43 -26.61 0.58
CA ALA A 155 5.33 -27.30 -0.71
C ALA A 155 6.70 -27.36 -1.42
N ILE A 156 7.47 -26.28 -1.41
CA ILE A 156 8.84 -26.21 -1.95
C ILE A 156 9.76 -27.24 -1.28
N ASN A 157 9.65 -27.43 0.03
CA ASN A 157 10.44 -28.45 0.74
C ASN A 157 10.09 -29.88 0.26
N ARG A 158 8.86 -30.09 -0.22
CA ARG A 158 8.41 -31.33 -0.88
C ARG A 158 8.67 -31.36 -2.40
N LYS A 159 9.43 -30.39 -2.93
CA LYS A 159 9.70 -30.20 -4.37
C LYS A 159 8.46 -29.94 -5.24
N ASP A 160 7.39 -29.43 -4.64
CA ASP A 160 6.21 -28.94 -5.37
C ASP A 160 6.32 -27.42 -5.58
N PHE A 161 6.36 -27.03 -6.85
CA PHE A 161 6.54 -25.64 -7.29
C PHE A 161 5.27 -25.05 -7.91
N SER A 162 4.16 -25.80 -7.93
CA SER A 162 2.92 -25.43 -8.64
C SER A 162 2.30 -24.13 -8.13
N ARG A 163 2.50 -23.80 -6.85
CA ARG A 163 1.95 -22.61 -6.17
C ARG A 163 2.77 -21.34 -6.35
N LEU A 164 4.03 -21.46 -6.80
CA LEU A 164 4.95 -20.32 -6.92
C LEU A 164 4.45 -19.22 -7.87
N PRO A 165 3.91 -19.53 -9.06
CA PRO A 165 3.43 -18.49 -9.99
C PRO A 165 2.29 -17.66 -9.41
N GLU A 166 1.32 -18.30 -8.75
CA GLU A 166 0.18 -17.63 -8.11
C GLU A 166 0.65 -16.72 -6.99
N LEU A 167 1.47 -17.26 -6.08
CA LEU A 167 2.01 -16.51 -4.95
C LEU A 167 2.81 -15.29 -5.41
N HIS A 168 3.64 -15.43 -6.46
CA HIS A 168 4.38 -14.30 -7.02
C HIS A 168 3.44 -13.22 -7.58
N ALA A 169 2.42 -13.61 -8.35
CA ALA A 169 1.45 -12.67 -8.90
C ALA A 169 0.74 -11.87 -7.80
N LEU A 170 0.26 -12.57 -6.76
CA LEU A 170 -0.46 -11.98 -5.63
C LEU A 170 0.46 -11.09 -4.77
N ALA A 171 1.69 -11.52 -4.51
CA ALA A 171 2.65 -10.72 -3.75
C ALA A 171 3.05 -9.45 -4.49
N CYS A 172 3.24 -9.53 -5.81
CA CYS A 172 3.46 -8.35 -6.64
C CYS A 172 2.27 -7.40 -6.55
N ILE A 173 1.05 -7.87 -6.84
CA ILE A 173 -0.09 -6.96 -6.94
C ILE A 173 -0.50 -6.37 -5.59
N LEU A 174 -0.46 -7.16 -4.51
CA LEU A 174 -0.83 -6.67 -3.19
C LEU A 174 0.18 -5.65 -2.67
N LYS A 175 1.49 -5.88 -2.89
CA LYS A 175 2.53 -4.90 -2.56
C LYS A 175 2.27 -3.58 -3.29
N VAL A 176 1.96 -3.63 -4.58
CA VAL A 176 1.71 -2.45 -5.39
C VAL A 176 0.47 -1.69 -4.89
N SER A 177 -0.67 -2.37 -4.77
CA SER A 177 -1.92 -1.76 -4.33
C SER A 177 -1.81 -1.17 -2.92
N CYS A 178 -1.23 -1.93 -1.98
CA CYS A 178 -1.11 -1.49 -0.59
C CYS A 178 -0.14 -0.31 -0.43
N SER A 179 1.04 -0.36 -1.06
CA SER A 179 2.01 0.73 -0.97
C SER A 179 1.47 2.04 -1.54
N TYR A 180 0.81 1.97 -2.70
CA TYR A 180 0.21 3.12 -3.36
C TYR A 180 -0.93 3.71 -2.52
N ASP A 181 -1.95 2.91 -2.22
CA ASP A 181 -3.12 3.39 -1.49
C ASP A 181 -2.78 3.92 -0.10
N SER A 182 -1.87 3.25 0.63
CA SER A 182 -1.42 3.70 1.95
C SER A 182 -0.68 5.03 1.86
N THR A 183 0.17 5.22 0.85
CA THR A 183 0.89 6.49 0.65
C THR A 183 -0.06 7.66 0.42
N TYR A 184 -1.01 7.52 -0.52
CA TYR A 184 -1.97 8.58 -0.81
C TYR A 184 -3.04 8.72 0.29
N GLY A 185 -3.37 7.64 0.99
CA GLY A 185 -4.24 7.66 2.17
C GLY A 185 -3.63 8.47 3.31
N ILE A 186 -2.35 8.23 3.63
CA ILE A 186 -1.61 9.00 4.64
C ILE A 186 -1.56 10.49 4.25
N GLU A 187 -1.36 10.82 2.98
CA GLU A 187 -1.37 12.22 2.53
C GLU A 187 -2.75 12.87 2.67
N ARG A 188 -3.84 12.17 2.29
CA ARG A 188 -5.22 12.65 2.53
C ARG A 188 -5.49 12.88 4.02
N LEU A 189 -5.04 11.97 4.87
CA LEU A 189 -5.15 12.07 6.33
C LEU A 189 -4.35 13.27 6.86
N ARG A 190 -3.10 13.46 6.39
CA ARG A 190 -2.27 14.63 6.73
C ARG A 190 -2.99 15.94 6.42
N GLN A 191 -3.59 16.04 5.24
CA GLN A 191 -4.39 17.20 4.84
C GLN A 191 -5.65 17.37 5.71
N GLY A 192 -6.22 16.28 6.22
CA GLY A 192 -7.32 16.27 7.19
C GLY A 192 -6.98 16.92 8.55
N CYS A 193 -5.70 17.07 8.89
CA CYS A 193 -5.27 17.78 10.11
C CYS A 193 -5.03 19.28 9.90
N GLY A 194 -5.24 19.81 8.70
CA GLY A 194 -4.94 21.21 8.37
C GLY A 194 -3.46 21.56 8.60
N GLY A 195 -3.19 22.78 9.05
CA GLY A 195 -1.81 23.25 9.29
C GLY A 195 -1.02 22.39 10.28
N HIS A 196 -1.67 21.88 11.33
CA HIS A 196 -1.00 21.03 12.33
C HIS A 196 -0.52 19.70 11.74
N GLY A 197 -1.16 19.19 10.69
CA GLY A 197 -0.71 18.00 9.97
C GLY A 197 0.64 18.17 9.27
N TYR A 198 1.10 19.40 9.05
CA TYR A 198 2.41 19.70 8.47
C TYR A 198 3.54 19.70 9.51
N LEU A 199 3.20 19.71 10.81
CA LEU A 199 4.19 19.76 11.87
C LEU A 199 4.85 18.38 12.06
N THR A 200 6.15 18.37 12.36
CA THR A 200 6.86 17.14 12.73
C THR A 200 6.26 16.46 13.95
N ALA A 201 5.69 17.24 14.87
CA ALA A 201 4.97 16.75 16.05
C ALA A 201 3.71 15.93 15.71
N ALA A 202 3.17 16.01 14.49
CA ALA A 202 2.09 15.16 14.02
C ALA A 202 2.57 13.78 13.55
N ASN A 203 3.86 13.63 13.22
CA ASN A 203 4.51 12.43 12.68
C ASN A 203 3.94 11.90 11.34
N LEU A 204 2.91 12.53 10.76
CA LEU A 204 2.29 12.13 9.50
C LEU A 204 3.25 12.27 8.30
N GLY A 205 4.11 13.29 8.28
CA GLY A 205 5.11 13.47 7.24
C GLY A 205 6.17 12.36 7.22
N ASN A 206 6.54 11.83 8.38
CA ASN A 206 7.47 10.70 8.48
C ASN A 206 6.80 9.39 8.05
N LEU A 207 5.55 9.15 8.48
CA LEU A 207 4.76 8.01 8.00
C LEU A 207 4.61 8.03 6.47
N PHE A 208 4.35 9.19 5.88
CA PHE A 208 4.33 9.37 4.43
C PHE A 208 5.67 9.02 3.79
N ALA A 209 6.77 9.58 4.30
CA ALA A 209 8.11 9.40 3.74
C ALA A 209 8.60 7.94 3.80
N VAL A 210 8.21 7.18 4.82
CA VAL A 210 8.52 5.74 4.93
C VAL A 210 7.59 4.93 4.03
N SER A 211 6.29 5.21 4.03
CA SER A 211 5.30 4.49 3.22
C SER A 211 5.57 4.60 1.72
N THR A 212 5.93 5.79 1.24
CA THR A 212 6.17 6.06 -0.18
C THR A 212 7.42 5.37 -0.73
N ALA A 213 8.43 5.09 0.11
CA ALA A 213 9.62 4.35 -0.32
C ALA A 213 9.25 2.95 -0.85
N ALA A 214 8.22 2.34 -0.26
CA ALA A 214 7.70 1.05 -0.68
C ALA A 214 7.11 1.06 -2.09
N CYS A 215 6.72 2.21 -2.65
CA CYS A 215 6.28 2.29 -4.05
C CYS A 215 7.43 2.02 -5.05
N THR A 216 8.68 2.09 -4.60
CA THR A 216 9.88 1.96 -5.45
C THR A 216 10.69 0.72 -5.14
N TYR A 217 10.98 0.44 -3.87
CA TYR A 217 11.80 -0.73 -3.51
C TYR A 217 11.03 -2.04 -3.68
N GLU A 218 11.76 -3.16 -3.70
CA GLU A 218 11.20 -4.53 -3.84
C GLU A 218 10.35 -4.72 -5.12
N GLY A 219 10.69 -3.92 -6.14
CA GLY A 219 10.05 -3.83 -7.44
C GLY A 219 9.24 -2.54 -7.57
N GLU A 220 9.64 -1.66 -8.49
CA GLU A 220 8.90 -0.44 -8.78
C GLU A 220 7.47 -0.78 -9.24
N ASN A 221 6.49 0.00 -8.77
CA ASN A 221 5.08 -0.35 -8.90
C ASN A 221 4.62 -0.55 -10.34
N SER A 222 5.02 0.30 -11.29
CA SER A 222 4.66 0.14 -12.71
C SER A 222 5.26 -1.14 -13.32
N VAL A 223 6.50 -1.49 -12.95
CA VAL A 223 7.16 -2.73 -13.38
C VAL A 223 6.42 -3.95 -12.84
N LEU A 224 5.99 -3.92 -11.58
CA LEU A 224 5.25 -5.02 -10.98
C LEU A 224 3.84 -5.16 -11.57
N TYR A 225 3.15 -4.06 -11.88
CA TYR A 225 1.91 -4.11 -12.64
C TYR A 225 2.12 -4.79 -14.00
N LEU A 226 3.20 -4.49 -14.72
CA LEU A 226 3.52 -5.16 -15.98
C LEU A 226 3.79 -6.67 -15.80
N GLN A 227 4.42 -7.09 -14.70
CA GLN A 227 4.61 -8.52 -14.41
C GLN A 227 3.27 -9.23 -14.22
N VAL A 228 2.37 -8.63 -13.42
CA VAL A 228 1.04 -9.19 -13.16
C VAL A 228 0.20 -9.19 -14.43
N GLY A 229 0.20 -8.10 -15.20
CA GLY A 229 -0.54 -8.03 -16.46
C GLY A 229 -0.14 -9.11 -17.46
N LYS A 230 1.17 -9.44 -17.57
CA LYS A 230 1.64 -10.56 -18.40
C LYS A 230 1.14 -11.92 -17.90
N ILE A 231 1.02 -12.09 -16.58
CA ILE A 231 0.44 -13.31 -16.00
C ILE A 231 -1.04 -13.39 -16.35
N LEU A 232 -1.80 -12.28 -16.23
CA LEU A 232 -3.21 -12.24 -16.60
C LEU A 232 -3.45 -12.53 -18.09
N MET A 233 -2.55 -12.08 -18.97
CA MET A 233 -2.57 -12.45 -20.39
C MET A 233 -2.46 -13.95 -20.61
N LYS A 234 -1.57 -14.62 -19.86
CA LYS A 234 -1.44 -16.08 -19.89
C LYS A 234 -2.69 -16.76 -19.33
N VAL A 235 -3.22 -16.25 -18.22
CA VAL A 235 -4.48 -16.75 -17.62
C VAL A 235 -5.63 -16.67 -18.62
N TRP A 236 -5.74 -15.56 -19.35
CA TRP A 236 -6.76 -15.44 -20.40
C TRP A 236 -6.53 -16.42 -21.56
N ALA A 237 -5.29 -16.65 -21.98
CA ALA A 237 -5.00 -17.71 -22.96
C ALA A 237 -5.40 -19.10 -22.43
N ASP A 238 -5.10 -19.39 -21.17
CA ASP A 238 -5.45 -20.66 -20.51
C ASP A 238 -6.99 -20.83 -20.42
N VAL A 239 -7.76 -19.74 -20.23
CA VAL A 239 -9.24 -19.75 -20.34
C VAL A 239 -9.69 -20.16 -21.74
N LEU A 240 -9.10 -19.56 -22.78
CA LEU A 240 -9.46 -19.86 -24.18
C LEU A 240 -9.15 -21.32 -24.55
N GLU A 241 -8.13 -21.91 -23.92
CA GLU A 241 -7.73 -23.30 -24.09
C GLU A 241 -8.49 -24.27 -23.15
N GLY A 242 -9.40 -23.77 -22.29
CA GLY A 242 -10.19 -24.59 -21.38
C GLY A 242 -9.38 -25.22 -20.24
N LYS A 243 -8.23 -24.64 -19.88
CA LYS A 243 -7.39 -25.15 -18.79
C LYS A 243 -7.93 -24.75 -17.43
N LYS A 244 -7.65 -25.59 -16.44
CA LYS A 244 -7.91 -25.26 -15.02
C LYS A 244 -6.99 -24.13 -14.58
N LEU A 245 -7.59 -23.05 -14.07
CA LEU A 245 -6.87 -21.91 -13.54
C LEU A 245 -6.46 -22.11 -12.08
N MET A 246 -5.55 -21.23 -11.64
CA MET A 246 -5.19 -21.10 -10.23
C MET A 246 -6.40 -20.59 -9.42
N PRO A 247 -6.62 -21.04 -8.16
CA PRO A 247 -7.83 -20.74 -7.40
C PRO A 247 -8.18 -19.25 -7.32
N THR A 248 -7.21 -18.37 -7.05
CA THR A 248 -7.47 -16.92 -6.92
C THR A 248 -7.79 -16.22 -8.26
N MET A 249 -7.65 -16.93 -9.37
CA MET A 249 -7.96 -16.46 -10.71
C MET A 249 -9.10 -17.25 -11.35
N ALA A 250 -9.76 -18.17 -10.61
CA ALA A 250 -10.85 -19.00 -11.14
C ALA A 250 -12.04 -18.17 -11.66
N TYR A 251 -12.26 -16.97 -11.11
CA TYR A 251 -13.30 -16.04 -11.57
C TYR A 251 -13.17 -15.67 -13.05
N PHE A 252 -11.98 -15.77 -13.65
CA PHE A 252 -11.79 -15.57 -15.08
C PHE A 252 -12.60 -16.56 -15.92
N THR A 253 -12.63 -17.83 -15.53
CA THR A 253 -13.42 -18.86 -16.20
C THR A 253 -14.92 -18.61 -16.00
N GLU A 254 -15.33 -18.25 -14.78
CA GLU A 254 -16.74 -17.94 -14.48
C GLU A 254 -17.28 -16.77 -15.30
N CYS A 255 -16.51 -15.67 -15.37
CA CYS A 255 -16.86 -14.50 -16.17
C CYS A 255 -16.83 -14.79 -17.67
N ALA A 256 -15.92 -15.65 -18.14
CA ALA A 256 -15.86 -16.05 -19.54
C ALA A 256 -17.09 -16.88 -19.96
N ASN A 257 -17.55 -17.78 -19.08
CA ASN A 257 -18.74 -18.60 -19.30
C ASN A 257 -20.04 -17.78 -19.24
N ARG A 258 -20.03 -16.63 -18.56
CA ARG A 258 -21.15 -15.69 -18.45
C ARG A 258 -20.72 -14.31 -18.92
N PRO A 259 -20.54 -14.09 -20.24
CA PRO A 259 -19.91 -12.88 -20.76
C PRO A 259 -20.72 -11.60 -20.53
N GLN A 260 -22.03 -11.72 -20.29
CA GLN A 260 -22.88 -10.62 -19.84
C GLN A 260 -22.88 -10.60 -18.31
N PHE A 261 -22.75 -9.41 -17.73
CA PHE A 261 -22.89 -9.25 -16.30
C PHE A 261 -24.31 -9.70 -15.87
N PRO A 262 -24.45 -10.46 -14.77
CA PRO A 262 -25.77 -10.80 -14.24
C PRO A 262 -26.55 -9.54 -13.86
N GLN A 263 -27.83 -9.69 -13.47
CA GLN A 263 -28.63 -8.57 -13.00
C GLN A 263 -27.89 -7.81 -11.87
N TRP A 264 -27.81 -6.49 -12.01
CA TRP A 264 -27.25 -5.64 -10.97
C TRP A 264 -28.20 -5.58 -9.76
N THR A 265 -27.67 -5.94 -8.59
CA THR A 265 -28.42 -5.92 -7.31
C THR A 265 -27.87 -4.89 -6.33
N GLY A 266 -26.66 -4.37 -6.58
CA GLY A 266 -25.93 -3.51 -5.65
C GLY A 266 -25.46 -4.21 -4.35
N THR A 267 -25.71 -5.50 -4.16
CA THR A 267 -25.26 -6.24 -2.98
C THR A 267 -23.73 -6.33 -2.90
N TRP A 268 -23.17 -6.71 -1.75
CA TRP A 268 -21.72 -6.86 -1.59
C TRP A 268 -21.10 -7.82 -2.61
N ASP A 269 -21.75 -8.97 -2.84
CA ASP A 269 -21.31 -9.92 -3.85
C ASP A 269 -21.38 -9.33 -5.27
N CYS A 270 -22.37 -8.47 -5.55
CA CYS A 270 -22.51 -7.79 -6.83
C CYS A 270 -21.35 -6.80 -7.05
N LEU A 271 -20.95 -6.07 -6.01
CA LEU A 271 -19.80 -5.16 -6.08
C LEU A 271 -18.47 -5.90 -6.29
N VAL A 272 -18.27 -7.04 -5.61
CA VAL A 272 -17.08 -7.90 -5.83
C VAL A 272 -17.08 -8.46 -7.25
N ARG A 273 -18.22 -8.99 -7.71
CA ARG A 273 -18.38 -9.48 -9.08
C ARG A 273 -18.17 -8.37 -10.11
N ALA A 274 -18.60 -7.14 -9.83
CA ALA A 274 -18.40 -6.02 -10.74
C ALA A 274 -16.92 -5.74 -11.00
N LEU A 275 -16.09 -5.78 -9.95
CA LEU A 275 -14.63 -5.68 -10.07
C LEU A 275 -14.03 -6.86 -10.85
N GLN A 276 -14.54 -8.08 -10.61
CA GLN A 276 -14.10 -9.28 -11.35
C GLN A 276 -14.37 -9.15 -12.85
N TYR A 277 -15.58 -8.76 -13.23
CA TYR A 277 -15.96 -8.53 -14.63
C TYR A 277 -15.16 -7.39 -15.26
N ALA A 278 -14.94 -6.29 -14.53
CA ALA A 278 -14.11 -5.19 -15.02
C ALA A 278 -12.65 -5.64 -15.26
N CYS A 279 -12.07 -6.43 -14.35
CA CYS A 279 -10.74 -7.00 -14.50
C CYS A 279 -10.63 -7.93 -15.72
N VAL A 280 -11.60 -8.84 -15.91
CA VAL A 280 -11.65 -9.74 -17.07
C VAL A 280 -11.83 -8.94 -18.36
N GLY A 281 -12.71 -7.94 -18.35
CA GLY A 281 -12.92 -7.01 -19.46
C GLY A 281 -11.63 -6.29 -19.87
N ALA A 282 -10.92 -5.71 -18.90
CA ALA A 282 -9.63 -5.05 -19.13
C ALA A 282 -8.57 -6.01 -19.66
N THR A 283 -8.51 -7.24 -19.12
CA THR A 283 -7.58 -8.29 -19.60
C THR A 283 -7.90 -8.69 -21.04
N ARG A 284 -9.18 -8.81 -21.41
CA ARG A 284 -9.60 -9.08 -22.80
C ARG A 284 -9.19 -7.97 -23.75
N VAL A 285 -9.30 -6.72 -23.33
CA VAL A 285 -8.84 -5.56 -24.11
C VAL A 285 -7.33 -5.64 -24.32
N ALA A 286 -6.55 -5.91 -23.26
CA ALA A 286 -5.11 -6.11 -23.37
C ALA A 286 -4.77 -7.25 -24.33
N TYR A 287 -5.47 -8.39 -24.22
CA TYR A 287 -5.25 -9.54 -25.09
C TYR A 287 -5.54 -9.25 -26.57
N LYS A 288 -6.62 -8.54 -26.85
CA LYS A 288 -6.97 -8.09 -28.20
C LYS A 288 -5.94 -7.10 -28.76
N SER A 289 -5.53 -6.10 -27.97
CA SER A 289 -4.52 -5.09 -28.34
C SER A 289 -3.18 -5.78 -28.69
N TYR A 290 -2.71 -6.65 -27.82
CA TYR A 290 -1.49 -7.44 -28.05
C TYR A 290 -1.59 -8.30 -29.33
N SER A 291 -2.71 -9.02 -29.49
CA SER A 291 -2.93 -9.89 -30.65
C SER A 291 -3.00 -9.10 -31.97
N ALA A 292 -3.61 -7.93 -31.97
CA ALA A 292 -3.67 -7.04 -33.14
C ALA A 292 -2.26 -6.55 -33.52
N ARG A 293 -1.47 -6.10 -32.54
CA ARG A 293 -0.09 -5.63 -32.77
C ARG A 293 0.81 -6.72 -33.36
N LEU A 294 0.66 -7.98 -32.92
CA LEU A 294 1.36 -9.11 -33.53
C LEU A 294 0.94 -9.34 -34.98
N LYS A 295 -0.36 -9.25 -35.28
CA LYS A 295 -0.89 -9.36 -36.65
C LYS A 295 -0.38 -8.24 -37.56
N ASP A 296 -0.17 -7.05 -37.01
CA ASP A 296 0.42 -5.90 -37.71
C ASP A 296 1.95 -6.01 -37.88
N GLY A 297 2.55 -7.15 -37.55
CA GLY A 297 3.97 -7.44 -37.79
C GLY A 297 4.91 -6.97 -36.68
N GLN A 298 4.41 -6.47 -35.54
CA GLN A 298 5.29 -6.17 -34.40
C GLN A 298 5.86 -7.46 -33.81
N SER A 299 7.14 -7.42 -33.42
CA SER A 299 7.73 -8.51 -32.63
C SER A 299 7.06 -8.62 -31.26
N GLN A 300 7.09 -9.80 -30.65
CA GLN A 300 6.49 -10.04 -29.34
C GLN A 300 6.96 -9.05 -28.24
N PRO A 301 8.26 -8.74 -28.09
CA PRO A 301 8.70 -7.76 -27.10
C PRO A 301 8.12 -6.35 -27.34
N VAL A 302 8.04 -5.92 -28.60
CA VAL A 302 7.50 -4.61 -28.98
C VAL A 302 5.99 -4.57 -28.76
N ALA A 303 5.27 -5.63 -29.14
CA ALA A 303 3.83 -5.74 -28.92
C ALA A 303 3.48 -5.70 -27.42
N VAL A 304 4.23 -6.44 -26.58
CA VAL A 304 4.06 -6.41 -25.11
C VAL A 304 4.29 -5.01 -24.55
N ASN A 305 5.37 -4.33 -24.98
CA ASN A 305 5.66 -2.97 -24.55
C ASN A 305 4.52 -2.00 -24.90
N ASN A 306 4.02 -2.10 -26.14
CA ASN A 306 2.98 -1.19 -26.65
C ASN A 306 1.57 -1.50 -26.12
N THR A 307 1.36 -2.67 -25.51
CA THR A 307 0.14 -3.02 -24.74
C THR A 307 0.32 -2.73 -23.24
N GLY A 308 1.42 -2.10 -22.84
CA GLY A 308 1.77 -1.89 -21.43
C GLY A 308 0.68 -1.19 -20.62
N LEU A 309 -0.02 -0.21 -21.18
CA LEU A 309 -1.09 0.53 -20.49
C LEU A 309 -2.29 -0.37 -20.16
N GLU A 310 -2.70 -1.22 -21.10
CA GLU A 310 -3.80 -2.15 -20.88
C GLU A 310 -3.41 -3.26 -19.89
N LEU A 311 -2.15 -3.71 -19.93
CA LEU A 311 -1.61 -4.68 -18.98
C LEU A 311 -1.62 -4.12 -17.55
N THR A 312 -1.18 -2.88 -17.35
CA THR A 312 -1.15 -2.28 -16.01
C THR A 312 -2.56 -2.03 -15.47
N LYS A 313 -3.51 -1.62 -16.33
CA LYS A 313 -4.91 -1.46 -15.92
C LYS A 313 -5.56 -2.78 -15.52
N ALA A 314 -5.36 -3.85 -16.30
CA ALA A 314 -5.86 -5.18 -15.94
C ALA A 314 -5.28 -5.67 -14.60
N ALA A 315 -3.98 -5.45 -14.40
CA ALA A 315 -3.29 -5.79 -13.15
C ALA A 315 -3.85 -4.99 -11.96
N GLU A 316 -4.03 -3.68 -12.10
CA GLU A 316 -4.62 -2.84 -11.05
C GLU A 316 -5.98 -3.37 -10.58
N LEU A 317 -6.89 -3.65 -11.52
CA LEU A 317 -8.21 -4.19 -11.21
C LEU A 317 -8.12 -5.58 -10.55
N HIS A 318 -7.16 -6.42 -10.94
CA HIS A 318 -6.94 -7.70 -10.26
C HIS A 318 -6.54 -7.52 -8.80
N GLY A 319 -5.72 -6.50 -8.49
CA GLY A 319 -5.40 -6.13 -7.11
C GLY A 319 -6.64 -5.72 -6.31
N ARG A 320 -7.55 -4.96 -6.93
CA ARG A 320 -8.83 -4.55 -6.31
C ARG A 320 -9.72 -5.76 -6.04
N VAL A 321 -9.82 -6.68 -7.01
CA VAL A 321 -10.55 -7.95 -6.84
C VAL A 321 -9.99 -8.73 -5.66
N TYR A 322 -8.66 -8.92 -5.60
CA TYR A 322 -8.04 -9.71 -4.53
C TYR A 322 -8.36 -9.14 -3.14
N VAL A 323 -8.20 -7.83 -2.94
CA VAL A 323 -8.48 -7.19 -1.64
C VAL A 323 -9.97 -7.23 -1.31
N ALA A 324 -10.84 -6.89 -2.26
CA ALA A 324 -12.29 -6.89 -2.06
C ALA A 324 -12.84 -8.29 -1.75
N SER A 325 -12.39 -9.31 -2.50
CA SER A 325 -12.76 -10.71 -2.25
C SER A 325 -12.27 -11.19 -0.89
N ASN A 326 -11.03 -10.88 -0.50
CA ASN A 326 -10.54 -11.27 0.83
C ASN A 326 -11.35 -10.63 1.96
N PHE A 327 -11.69 -9.35 1.84
CA PHE A 327 -12.48 -8.67 2.86
C PHE A 327 -13.91 -9.23 2.92
N TYR A 328 -14.54 -9.45 1.76
CA TYR A 328 -15.85 -10.08 1.67
C TYR A 328 -15.85 -11.48 2.30
N GLU A 329 -14.91 -12.34 1.93
CA GLU A 329 -14.81 -13.70 2.46
C GLU A 329 -14.62 -13.68 3.97
N GLU A 330 -13.67 -12.90 4.50
CA GLU A 330 -13.40 -12.85 5.96
C GLU A 330 -14.62 -12.38 6.78
N VAL A 331 -15.40 -11.44 6.25
CA VAL A 331 -16.55 -10.87 6.96
C VAL A 331 -17.79 -11.74 6.80
N ILE A 332 -18.04 -12.29 5.61
CA ILE A 332 -19.31 -12.95 5.28
C ILE A 332 -19.23 -14.46 5.43
N ASN A 333 -18.09 -15.07 5.07
CA ASN A 333 -17.90 -16.52 5.01
C ASN A 333 -16.74 -17.00 5.90
N GLY A 334 -16.08 -16.10 6.63
CA GLY A 334 -14.86 -16.38 7.36
C GLY A 334 -15.07 -17.38 8.50
N PRO A 335 -14.05 -18.21 8.80
CA PRO A 335 -14.19 -19.30 9.78
C PRO A 335 -14.48 -18.78 11.21
N THR A 336 -14.06 -17.55 11.52
CA THR A 336 -14.28 -16.94 12.85
C THR A 336 -15.59 -16.17 12.95
N LYS A 337 -16.43 -16.12 11.89
CA LYS A 337 -17.68 -15.35 11.90
C LYS A 337 -18.62 -15.80 13.03
N SER A 338 -18.73 -17.10 13.29
CA SER A 338 -19.57 -17.65 14.35
C SER A 338 -19.07 -17.35 15.77
N GLU A 339 -17.80 -16.95 15.90
CA GLU A 339 -17.18 -16.59 17.19
C GLU A 339 -17.35 -15.11 17.54
N ARG A 340 -17.79 -14.28 16.58
CA ARG A 340 -17.95 -12.83 16.75
C ARG A 340 -19.29 -12.50 17.40
N SER A 341 -19.31 -11.47 18.24
CA SER A 341 -20.58 -10.90 18.70
C SER A 341 -21.34 -10.28 17.52
N PRO A 342 -22.69 -10.26 17.56
CA PRO A 342 -23.49 -9.63 16.51
C PRO A 342 -23.12 -8.16 16.26
N GLN A 343 -22.75 -7.43 17.32
CA GLN A 343 -22.34 -6.03 17.25
C GLN A 343 -21.00 -5.87 16.53
N PHE A 344 -20.01 -6.70 16.86
CA PHE A 344 -18.71 -6.65 16.19
C PHE A 344 -18.84 -7.04 14.72
N GLN A 345 -19.60 -8.10 14.42
CA GLN A 345 -19.91 -8.48 13.04
C GLN A 345 -20.57 -7.33 12.27
N LYS A 346 -21.48 -6.59 12.90
CA LYS A 346 -22.14 -5.45 12.25
C LYS A 346 -21.18 -4.30 11.90
N VAL A 347 -20.21 -4.03 12.77
CA VAL A 347 -19.14 -3.04 12.48
C VAL A 347 -18.30 -3.50 11.29
N LEU A 348 -17.91 -4.78 11.23
CA LEU A 348 -17.17 -5.33 10.11
C LEU A 348 -17.95 -5.26 8.78
N GLU A 349 -19.26 -5.55 8.81
CA GLU A 349 -20.15 -5.39 7.66
C GLU A 349 -20.21 -3.94 7.16
N ASN A 350 -20.29 -2.97 8.07
CA ASN A 350 -20.29 -1.55 7.71
C ASN A 350 -18.92 -1.14 7.11
N LEU A 351 -17.81 -1.64 7.63
CA LEU A 351 -16.48 -1.40 7.07
C LEU A 351 -16.31 -2.04 5.67
N LEU A 352 -16.85 -3.25 5.49
CA LEU A 352 -16.90 -3.94 4.20
C LEU A 352 -17.72 -3.13 3.18
N GLU A 353 -18.94 -2.73 3.54
CA GLU A 353 -19.82 -1.88 2.72
C GLU A 353 -19.09 -0.62 2.26
N LEU A 354 -18.47 0.11 3.21
CA LEU A 354 -17.72 1.33 2.90
C LEU A 354 -16.56 1.04 1.95
N HIS A 355 -15.78 -0.03 2.19
CA HIS A 355 -14.65 -0.38 1.34
C HIS A 355 -15.08 -0.72 -0.09
N LEU A 356 -16.13 -1.53 -0.25
CA LEU A 356 -16.63 -1.95 -1.56
C LEU A 356 -17.20 -0.78 -2.35
N ILE A 357 -18.05 0.05 -1.73
CA ILE A 357 -18.64 1.22 -2.39
C ILE A 357 -17.57 2.26 -2.76
N GLN A 358 -16.63 2.52 -1.85
CA GLN A 358 -15.52 3.44 -2.14
C GLN A 358 -14.63 2.91 -3.27
N THR A 359 -14.37 1.60 -3.31
CA THR A 359 -13.60 0.98 -4.40
C THR A 359 -14.36 1.05 -5.71
N PHE A 360 -15.68 0.83 -5.70
CA PHE A 360 -16.54 1.03 -6.86
C PHE A 360 -16.43 2.46 -7.42
N PHE A 361 -16.60 3.49 -6.58
CA PHE A 361 -16.51 4.88 -7.04
C PHE A 361 -15.12 5.28 -7.54
N ARG A 362 -14.04 4.77 -6.91
CA ARG A 362 -12.66 5.01 -7.38
C ARG A 362 -12.37 4.39 -8.75
N HIS A 363 -13.10 3.34 -9.11
CA HIS A 363 -12.94 2.60 -10.37
C HIS A 363 -14.17 2.68 -11.26
N LEU A 364 -15.04 3.68 -11.06
CA LEU A 364 -16.34 3.78 -11.74
C LEU A 364 -16.20 3.75 -13.26
N GLY A 365 -15.24 4.50 -13.81
CA GLY A 365 -15.01 4.54 -15.26
C GLY A 365 -14.55 3.19 -15.84
N ASP A 366 -13.76 2.43 -15.08
CA ASP A 366 -13.32 1.09 -15.48
C ASP A 366 -14.48 0.09 -15.42
N ILE A 367 -15.39 0.24 -14.46
CA ILE A 367 -16.58 -0.62 -14.30
C ILE A 367 -17.62 -0.32 -15.38
N LEU A 368 -17.97 0.95 -15.60
CA LEU A 368 -18.95 1.39 -16.61
C LEU A 368 -18.53 1.03 -18.04
N ARG A 369 -17.22 0.83 -18.28
CA ARG A 369 -16.73 0.35 -19.58
C ARG A 369 -17.24 -1.05 -19.93
N PHE A 370 -17.53 -1.89 -18.94
CA PHE A 370 -17.84 -3.31 -19.14
C PHE A 370 -19.20 -3.74 -18.57
N LEU A 371 -19.80 -2.92 -17.71
CA LEU A 371 -21.07 -3.23 -17.04
C LEU A 371 -22.12 -2.16 -17.34
N PRO A 372 -23.38 -2.56 -17.57
CA PRO A 372 -24.48 -1.64 -17.80
C PRO A 372 -25.07 -1.13 -16.48
N VAL A 373 -24.27 -0.41 -15.67
CA VAL A 373 -24.77 0.22 -14.44
C VAL A 373 -25.42 1.57 -14.79
N THR A 374 -26.65 1.75 -14.34
CA THR A 374 -27.47 2.94 -14.59
C THR A 374 -27.20 4.04 -13.56
N GLU A 375 -27.56 5.28 -13.90
CA GLU A 375 -27.44 6.41 -12.96
C GLU A 375 -28.23 6.18 -11.66
N ASN A 376 -29.42 5.58 -11.74
CA ASN A 376 -30.22 5.27 -10.55
C ASN A 376 -29.50 4.31 -9.60
N GLU A 377 -28.76 3.33 -10.16
CA GLU A 377 -27.97 2.38 -9.37
C GLU A 377 -26.73 3.05 -8.76
N ILE A 378 -26.09 3.97 -9.48
CA ILE A 378 -24.97 4.78 -8.97
C ILE A 378 -25.46 5.70 -7.83
N ALA A 379 -26.57 6.40 -8.02
CA ALA A 379 -27.18 7.25 -7.01
C ALA A 379 -27.58 6.45 -5.75
N ALA A 380 -28.10 5.22 -5.91
CA ALA A 380 -28.40 4.34 -4.78
C ALA A 380 -27.14 3.95 -3.98
N LEU A 381 -26.00 3.73 -4.64
CA LEU A 381 -24.72 3.51 -3.95
C LEU A 381 -24.21 4.76 -3.23
N GLN A 382 -24.43 5.96 -3.80
CA GLN A 382 -24.06 7.22 -3.16
C GLN A 382 -24.82 7.42 -1.85
N ILE A 383 -26.12 7.13 -1.82
CA ILE A 383 -26.94 7.18 -0.60
C ILE A 383 -26.37 6.22 0.46
N ARG A 384 -26.06 4.98 0.06
CA ARG A 384 -25.49 3.97 0.96
C ARG A 384 -24.11 4.36 1.49
N LEU A 385 -23.28 5.03 0.68
CA LEU A 385 -22.01 5.58 1.12
C LEU A 385 -22.21 6.58 2.27
N GLU A 386 -23.15 7.52 2.11
CA GLU A 386 -23.45 8.52 3.15
C GLU A 386 -24.05 7.89 4.41
N GLU A 387 -24.93 6.90 4.25
CA GLU A 387 -25.49 6.16 5.38
C GLU A 387 -24.44 5.37 6.15
N VAL A 388 -23.53 4.67 5.47
CA VAL A 388 -22.51 3.86 6.15
C VAL A 388 -21.49 4.73 6.88
N LEU A 389 -21.16 5.91 6.36
CA LEU A 389 -20.33 6.89 7.07
C LEU A 389 -21.01 7.35 8.37
N LYS A 390 -22.31 7.68 8.31
CA LYS A 390 -23.10 8.05 9.50
C LYS A 390 -23.13 6.93 10.53
N LYS A 391 -23.27 5.67 10.09
CA LYS A 391 -23.26 4.48 10.95
C LYS A 391 -21.90 4.24 11.61
N LEU A 392 -20.80 4.44 10.89
CA LEU A 392 -19.44 4.18 11.40
C LEU A 392 -18.89 5.31 12.26
N ARG A 393 -19.27 6.57 11.99
CA ARG A 393 -18.78 7.76 12.71
C ARG A 393 -18.78 7.63 14.25
N PRO A 394 -19.83 7.15 14.93
CA PRO A 394 -19.79 7.00 16.40
C PRO A 394 -18.72 6.01 16.89
N ASP A 395 -18.33 5.04 16.06
CA ASP A 395 -17.44 3.94 16.44
C ASP A 395 -15.98 4.17 16.04
N VAL A 396 -15.65 5.19 15.23
CA VAL A 396 -14.31 5.32 14.63
C VAL A 396 -13.17 5.43 15.64
N VAL A 397 -13.40 6.03 16.81
CA VAL A 397 -12.40 6.09 17.89
C VAL A 397 -12.17 4.69 18.44
N ALA A 398 -13.23 3.95 18.77
CA ALA A 398 -13.11 2.57 19.25
C ALA A 398 -12.46 1.65 18.22
N ILE A 399 -12.79 1.80 16.93
CA ILE A 399 -12.18 1.03 15.84
C ILE A 399 -10.68 1.32 15.75
N THR A 400 -10.28 2.60 15.79
CA THR A 400 -8.85 2.97 15.72
C THR A 400 -8.08 2.65 16.99
N ASP A 401 -8.71 2.72 18.16
CA ASP A 401 -8.13 2.29 19.42
C ASP A 401 -7.97 0.76 19.48
N GLY A 402 -8.82 0.00 18.78
CA GLY A 402 -8.69 -1.45 18.61
C GLY A 402 -7.44 -1.88 17.82
N PHE A 403 -6.71 -0.95 17.20
CA PHE A 403 -5.36 -1.23 16.67
C PHE A 403 -4.27 -1.23 17.76
N GLU A 404 -4.59 -0.74 18.97
CA GLU A 404 -3.76 -0.78 20.17
C GLU A 404 -2.38 -0.12 20.01
N PHE A 405 -2.30 0.97 19.24
CA PHE A 405 -1.06 1.73 19.13
C PHE A 405 -0.81 2.56 20.39
N HIS A 406 0.23 2.19 21.13
CA HIS A 406 0.76 2.98 22.24
C HIS A 406 1.30 4.34 21.74
N ASP A 407 1.18 5.41 22.54
CA ASP A 407 1.60 6.77 22.15
C ASP A 407 3.08 6.88 21.74
N LYS A 408 3.96 6.09 22.37
CA LYS A 408 5.38 5.98 21.97
C LYS A 408 5.57 5.46 20.54
N VAL A 409 4.65 4.61 20.05
CA VAL A 409 4.68 4.06 18.69
C VAL A 409 4.10 5.06 17.70
N LEU A 410 2.96 5.69 18.03
CA LEU A 410 2.39 6.75 17.18
C LEU A 410 3.30 7.98 17.09
N ASN A 411 4.00 8.28 18.19
CA ASN A 411 4.92 9.39 18.34
C ASN A 411 4.33 10.71 17.80
N SER A 412 3.07 10.97 18.13
CA SER A 412 2.30 12.09 17.58
C SER A 412 1.56 12.83 18.68
N ALA A 413 1.75 14.15 18.77
CA ALA A 413 1.00 15.01 19.67
C ALA A 413 -0.50 15.01 19.30
N LEU A 414 -0.81 15.02 18.00
CA LEU A 414 -2.18 15.04 17.48
C LEU A 414 -2.93 13.71 17.72
N GLY A 415 -2.20 12.61 17.76
CA GLY A 415 -2.74 11.27 17.92
C GLY A 415 -2.69 10.72 19.34
N SER A 416 -2.48 11.58 20.33
CA SER A 416 -2.36 11.16 21.73
C SER A 416 -3.63 10.49 22.25
N TYR A 417 -3.46 9.40 23.00
CA TYR A 417 -4.56 8.54 23.45
C TYR A 417 -5.61 9.27 24.31
N ASP A 418 -5.17 10.12 25.23
CA ASP A 418 -6.06 10.88 26.12
C ASP A 418 -6.73 12.11 25.46
N GLY A 419 -6.41 12.41 24.19
CA GLY A 419 -6.93 13.56 23.46
C GLY A 419 -6.36 14.93 23.87
N ASN A 420 -5.35 15.00 24.73
CA ASN A 420 -4.71 16.24 25.19
C ASN A 420 -3.76 16.83 24.12
N VAL A 421 -4.35 17.20 22.98
CA VAL A 421 -3.66 17.55 21.74
C VAL A 421 -2.91 18.87 21.83
N TYR A 422 -3.57 19.93 22.31
CA TYR A 422 -3.03 21.29 22.20
C TYR A 422 -1.85 21.52 23.16
N GLU A 423 -1.96 20.99 24.36
CA GLU A 423 -0.95 21.02 25.41
C GLU A 423 0.29 20.26 24.96
N ARG A 424 0.13 19.03 24.44
CA ARG A 424 1.26 18.27 23.87
C ARG A 424 1.87 18.94 22.66
N LEU A 425 1.06 19.60 21.82
CA LEU A 425 1.58 20.34 20.68
C LEU A 425 2.43 21.53 21.13
N PHE A 426 1.96 22.26 22.13
CA PHE A 426 2.69 23.38 22.74
C PHE A 426 4.00 22.90 23.39
N GLU A 427 3.96 21.83 24.19
CA GLU A 427 5.14 21.21 24.78
C GLU A 427 6.14 20.73 23.72
N ALA A 428 5.66 20.14 22.62
CA ALA A 428 6.52 19.73 21.51
C ALA A 428 7.20 20.93 20.85
N ALA A 429 6.50 22.04 20.67
CA ALA A 429 7.07 23.28 20.13
C ALA A 429 8.14 23.87 21.05
N LEU A 430 7.91 23.89 22.37
CA LEU A 430 8.87 24.40 23.36
C LEU A 430 10.20 23.65 23.36
N LYS A 431 10.23 22.38 22.95
CA LYS A 431 11.47 21.59 22.83
C LYS A 431 12.39 22.05 21.69
N HIS A 432 11.92 22.89 20.77
CA HIS A 432 12.72 23.34 19.64
C HIS A 432 13.96 24.14 20.12
N PRO A 433 15.18 23.88 19.60
CA PRO A 433 16.39 24.54 20.08
C PRO A 433 16.37 26.08 20.01
N LEU A 434 15.63 26.67 19.07
CA LEU A 434 15.48 28.13 18.97
C LEU A 434 14.71 28.74 20.14
N ASN A 435 13.91 27.96 20.87
CA ASN A 435 13.13 28.43 22.01
C ASN A 435 13.94 28.40 23.33
N LYS A 436 15.20 27.94 23.31
CA LYS A 436 16.09 27.99 24.48
C LYS A 436 16.44 29.41 24.93
N LYS A 437 16.35 30.39 24.03
CA LYS A 437 16.58 31.81 24.32
C LYS A 437 15.46 32.63 23.65
N PRO A 438 15.02 33.74 24.27
CA PRO A 438 14.02 34.62 23.65
C PRO A 438 14.57 35.36 22.41
N VAL A 439 15.89 35.53 22.33
CA VAL A 439 16.56 36.16 21.19
C VAL A 439 17.56 35.17 20.58
N PRO A 440 17.37 34.74 19.32
CA PRO A 440 18.30 33.84 18.66
C PRO A 440 19.67 34.47 18.41
N ASP A 441 20.74 33.67 18.46
CA ASP A 441 22.11 34.17 18.29
C ASP A 441 22.34 34.82 16.90
N PHE A 442 21.62 34.35 15.86
CA PHE A 442 21.70 34.95 14.52
C PHE A 442 21.20 36.39 14.47
N PHE A 443 20.32 36.81 15.39
CA PHE A 443 19.85 38.19 15.46
C PHE A 443 21.02 39.12 15.78
N GLY A 444 21.77 38.83 16.84
CA GLY A 444 22.91 39.64 17.24
C GLY A 444 24.05 39.60 16.21
N LYS A 445 24.28 38.43 15.61
CA LYS A 445 25.39 38.22 14.67
C LYS A 445 25.16 38.80 13.29
N TYR A 446 23.92 38.75 12.78
CA TYR A 446 23.62 39.09 11.39
C TYR A 446 22.51 40.12 11.23
N LEU A 447 21.35 39.89 11.86
CA LEU A 447 20.18 40.73 11.58
C LEU A 447 20.32 42.15 12.16
N LYS A 448 20.82 42.27 13.39
CA LYS A 448 20.99 43.56 14.08
C LYS A 448 22.01 44.46 13.36
N PRO A 449 23.19 43.99 12.92
CA PRO A 449 24.06 44.77 12.03
C PRO A 449 23.39 45.17 10.72
N PHE A 450 22.77 44.22 10.01
CA PHE A 450 22.09 44.47 8.73
C PHE A 450 21.02 45.57 8.83
N MET A 451 20.17 45.51 9.86
CA MET A 451 19.13 46.51 10.09
C MET A 451 19.73 47.89 10.39
N LYS A 452 20.80 47.97 11.19
CA LYS A 452 21.46 49.24 11.52
C LYS A 452 22.09 49.90 10.30
N GLU A 453 22.80 49.13 9.49
CA GLU A 453 23.46 49.65 8.27
C GLU A 453 22.44 50.17 7.26
N ASN A 454 21.32 49.47 7.06
CA ASN A 454 20.29 49.88 6.11
C ASN A 454 19.35 50.98 6.63
N ALA A 455 19.12 51.05 7.96
CA ALA A 455 18.41 52.17 8.56
C ALA A 455 19.17 53.50 8.43
N MET A 456 20.51 53.46 8.39
CA MET A 456 21.32 54.64 8.11
C MET A 456 21.28 55.06 6.64
N LYS A 457 21.21 54.10 5.70
CA LYS A 457 21.13 54.39 4.25
C LYS A 457 19.78 54.93 3.79
N SER A 458 18.68 54.60 4.47
CA SER A 458 17.33 55.12 4.16
C SER A 458 17.08 56.57 4.60
N LYS A 459 18.04 57.19 5.32
CA LYS A 459 17.96 58.59 5.79
C LYS A 459 18.78 59.57 4.93
N LEU A 460 19.35 59.08 3.83
CA LEU A 460 19.92 59.85 2.71
C LEU A 460 18.97 59.73 1.52
#